data_AF-A0A2P4PP34-F1
#
_entry.id   AF-A0A2P4PP34-F1
#
_cell.length_a   1.000
_cell.length_b   1.000
_cell.length_c   1.000
_cell.angle_alpha   90.00
_cell.angle_beta   90.00
_cell.angle_gamma   90.00
#
_symmetry.space_group_name_H-M   'P 1'
#
loop_
_entity.id
_entity.type
_entity.pdbx_description
1 polymer ?
#
loop_
_entity_poly.entity_id
_entity_poly.type
_entity_poly.pdbx_seq_one_letter_code
_entity_poly.pdbx_strand_id
1 'polypeptide(L)'
;MLVIRKCDVNLREYLQQNHNQLIWNERIKITFLIINALYNIHEENSIHRDLHSGNILYSQFNNSWRISDLGFCGPANRSSTSIYGNLPYIAPEVINGKGYTFKSDIYSIAMLMWEISFGQPPFMNYEHDCIFAINIIDGIRPKIISEIPSEFKSLME
;
A
#
# COMPACT_ATOMS: atom_id res chain seq x y z
N MET A 1 25.14 -3.33 -7.43
CA MET A 1 24.70 -2.01 -6.93
C MET A 1 23.71 -1.44 -7.93
N LEU A 2 22.47 -1.19 -7.50
CA LEU A 2 21.47 -0.49 -8.33
C LEU A 2 21.60 1.01 -8.08
N VAL A 3 21.63 1.81 -9.15
CA VAL A 3 21.60 3.28 -9.08
C VAL A 3 20.22 3.74 -9.51
N ILE A 4 19.48 4.38 -8.60
CA ILE A 4 18.10 4.82 -8.82
C ILE A 4 17.98 6.34 -8.65
N ARG A 5 16.89 6.91 -9.14
CA ARG A 5 16.59 8.33 -8.93
C ARG A 5 16.44 8.62 -7.44
N LYS A 6 17.07 9.71 -6.98
CA LYS A 6 16.93 10.19 -5.60
C LYS A 6 15.51 10.69 -5.35
N CYS A 7 14.92 10.26 -4.24
CA CYS A 7 13.71 10.81 -3.65
C CYS A 7 14.03 11.31 -2.23
N ASP A 8 13.14 12.09 -1.64
CA ASP A 8 13.44 12.85 -0.41
C ASP A 8 12.99 12.12 0.85
N VAL A 9 11.83 11.46 0.83
CA VAL A 9 11.23 10.80 2.01
C VAL A 9 10.26 9.70 1.57
N ASN A 10 10.05 8.66 2.39
CA ASN A 10 8.99 7.68 2.13
C ASN A 10 7.64 8.14 2.72
N LEU A 11 6.53 7.52 2.28
CA LEU A 11 5.19 7.90 2.71
C LEU A 11 4.99 7.75 4.21
N ARG A 12 5.60 6.73 4.83
CA ARG A 12 5.50 6.49 6.27
C ARG A 12 6.05 7.67 7.06
N GLU A 13 7.28 8.06 6.77
CA GLU A 13 7.96 9.19 7.40
C GLU A 13 7.25 10.51 7.08
N TYR A 14 6.77 10.68 5.85
CA TYR A 14 6.01 11.87 5.45
C TYR A 14 4.73 12.02 6.26
N LEU A 15 3.96 10.93 6.46
CA LEU A 15 2.74 10.95 7.26
C LEU A 15 3.03 11.22 8.73
N GLN A 16 4.07 10.62 9.31
CA GLN A 16 4.48 10.90 10.69
C GLN A 16 4.80 12.37 10.92
N GLN A 17 5.38 13.05 9.92
CA GLN A 17 5.75 14.46 10.01
C GLN A 17 4.59 15.43 9.73
N ASN A 18 3.68 15.07 8.82
CA ASN A 18 2.75 16.02 8.22
C ASN A 18 1.26 15.67 8.43
N HIS A 19 0.91 14.51 9.00
CA HIS A 19 -0.48 14.02 9.01
C HIS A 19 -1.49 15.02 9.58
N ASN A 20 -1.18 15.69 10.69
CA ASN A 20 -2.09 16.68 11.31
C ASN A 20 -2.32 17.94 10.45
N GLN A 21 -1.47 18.18 9.44
CA GLN A 21 -1.57 19.32 8.54
C GLN A 21 -2.27 18.96 7.21
N LEU A 22 -2.38 17.67 6.89
CA LEU A 22 -2.96 17.21 5.62
C LEU A 22 -4.48 17.35 5.60
N ILE A 23 -4.97 18.20 4.70
CA ILE A 23 -6.40 18.27 4.38
C ILE A 23 -6.81 17.14 3.43
N TRP A 24 -8.10 16.84 3.34
CA TRP A 24 -8.61 15.73 2.52
C TRP A 24 -8.24 15.82 1.05
N ASN A 25 -8.22 17.02 0.46
CA ASN A 25 -7.79 17.21 -0.93
C ASN A 25 -6.35 16.74 -1.16
N GLU A 26 -5.46 16.95 -0.19
CA GLU A 26 -4.06 16.50 -0.28
C GLU A 26 -3.97 14.99 -0.12
N ARG A 27 -4.72 14.40 0.81
CA ARG A 27 -4.80 12.94 1.02
C ARG A 27 -5.29 12.22 -0.23
N ILE A 28 -6.33 12.76 -0.87
CA ILE A 28 -6.88 12.26 -2.14
C ILE A 28 -5.84 12.40 -3.25
N LYS A 29 -5.13 13.54 -3.34
CA LYS A 29 -4.07 13.74 -4.33
C LYS A 29 -2.92 12.75 -4.16
N ILE A 30 -2.47 12.50 -2.92
CA ILE A 30 -1.43 11.51 -2.62
C ILE A 30 -1.90 10.13 -3.10
N THR A 31 -3.10 9.73 -2.71
CA THR A 31 -3.72 8.44 -3.09
C THR A 31 -3.79 8.29 -4.61
N PHE A 32 -4.30 9.31 -5.32
CA PHE A 32 -4.39 9.32 -6.78
C PHE A 32 -3.03 9.12 -7.45
N LEU A 33 -2.00 9.83 -6.98
CA LEU A 33 -0.65 9.71 -7.56
C LEU A 33 -0.04 8.32 -7.35
N ILE A 34 -0.31 7.68 -6.20
CA ILE A 34 0.12 6.31 -5.92
C ILE A 34 -0.61 5.31 -6.83
N ILE A 35 -1.94 5.44 -6.95
CA ILE A 35 -2.76 4.59 -7.83
C ILE A 35 -2.30 4.72 -9.29
N ASN A 36 -2.05 5.95 -9.74
CA ASN A 36 -1.54 6.19 -11.09
C ASN A 36 -0.14 5.60 -11.31
N ALA A 37 0.73 5.62 -10.29
CA ALA A 37 2.02 4.95 -10.36
C ALA A 37 1.86 3.42 -10.45
N LEU A 38 0.93 2.83 -9.68
CA LEU A 38 0.64 1.39 -9.73
C LEU A 38 0.05 0.98 -11.07
N TYR A 39 -0.85 1.80 -11.63
CA TYR A 39 -1.44 1.59 -12.95
C TYR A 39 -0.35 1.37 -14.01
N ASN A 40 0.71 2.19 -14.02
CA ASN A 40 1.83 2.00 -14.94
C ASN A 40 2.56 0.66 -14.76
N ILE A 41 2.64 0.14 -13.53
CA ILE A 41 3.24 -1.19 -13.27
C ILE A 41 2.33 -2.29 -13.82
N HIS A 42 1.02 -2.15 -13.61
CA HIS A 42 0.02 -3.12 -14.08
C HIS A 42 -0.11 -3.14 -15.61
N GLU A 43 0.03 -1.99 -16.27
CA GLU A 43 0.08 -1.89 -17.75
C GLU A 43 1.27 -2.67 -18.35
N GLU A 44 2.39 -2.74 -17.63
CA GLU A 44 3.54 -3.60 -17.98
C GLU A 44 3.32 -5.09 -17.60
N ASN A 45 2.06 -5.49 -17.38
CA ASN A 45 1.63 -6.83 -16.99
C ASN A 45 2.39 -7.38 -15.76
N SER A 46 2.71 -6.50 -14.82
CA SER A 46 3.52 -6.81 -13.64
C SER A 46 2.77 -6.53 -12.34
N ILE A 47 3.06 -7.32 -11.31
CA ILE A 47 2.49 -7.18 -9.95
C ILE A 47 3.64 -6.79 -9.02
N HIS A 48 3.43 -5.79 -8.18
CA HIS A 48 4.47 -5.28 -7.27
C HIS A 48 4.74 -6.23 -6.10
N ARG A 49 3.69 -6.80 -5.50
CA ARG A 49 3.71 -7.81 -4.42
C ARG A 49 4.18 -7.35 -3.04
N ASP A 50 4.82 -6.19 -2.94
CA ASP A 50 5.27 -5.60 -1.67
C ASP A 50 4.96 -4.10 -1.53
N LEU A 51 3.72 -3.72 -1.80
CA LEU A 51 3.27 -2.33 -1.63
C LEU A 51 3.01 -2.04 -0.15
N HIS A 52 3.74 -1.08 0.39
CA HIS A 52 3.51 -0.51 1.72
C HIS A 52 4.10 0.89 1.77
N SER A 53 3.80 1.67 2.82
CA SER A 53 4.21 3.09 2.90
C SER A 53 5.72 3.32 2.84
N GLY A 54 6.53 2.37 3.30
CA GLY A 54 7.99 2.41 3.12
C GLY A 54 8.49 2.32 1.66
N ASN A 55 7.71 1.74 0.75
CA ASN A 55 8.03 1.58 -0.68
C ASN A 55 7.36 2.63 -1.56
N ILE A 56 6.76 3.66 -0.95
CA ILE A 56 6.19 4.81 -1.64
C ILE A 56 7.07 6.01 -1.34
N LEU A 57 7.73 6.56 -2.35
CA LEU A 57 8.71 7.63 -2.22
C LEU A 57 8.17 8.95 -2.75
N TYR A 58 8.37 10.02 -1.99
CA TYR A 58 8.06 11.39 -2.39
C TYR A 58 9.30 12.06 -2.99
N SER A 59 9.11 12.77 -4.09
CA SER A 59 10.13 13.61 -4.71
C SER A 59 9.67 15.06 -4.72
N GLN A 60 10.32 15.91 -3.93
CA GLN A 60 10.06 17.35 -3.84
C GLN A 60 10.30 18.04 -5.18
N PHE A 61 11.30 17.59 -5.94
CA PHE A 61 11.68 18.17 -7.24
C PHE A 61 10.51 18.26 -8.24
N ASN A 62 9.64 17.25 -8.27
CA ASN A 62 8.49 17.18 -9.18
C ASN A 62 7.15 17.14 -8.44
N ASN A 63 7.18 17.31 -7.12
CA ASN A 63 6.02 17.17 -6.25
C ASN A 63 5.19 15.90 -6.55
N SER A 64 5.85 14.76 -6.71
CA SER A 64 5.22 13.51 -7.12
C SER A 64 5.57 12.34 -6.20
N TRP A 65 4.67 11.35 -6.17
CA TRP A 65 4.86 10.08 -5.48
C TRP A 65 5.25 8.99 -6.47
N ARG A 66 6.14 8.08 -6.05
CA ARG A 66 6.69 7.00 -6.86
C ARG A 66 6.66 5.70 -6.07
N ILE A 67 6.39 4.60 -6.76
CA ILE A 67 6.55 3.26 -6.20
C ILE A 67 8.01 2.84 -6.39
N SER A 68 8.63 2.31 -5.35
CA SER A 68 10.00 1.81 -5.34
C SER A 68 10.07 0.36 -4.90
N ASP A 69 11.28 -0.21 -4.92
CA ASP A 69 11.57 -1.58 -4.54
C ASP A 69 10.81 -2.64 -5.37
N LEU A 70 11.28 -2.79 -6.60
CA LEU A 70 10.76 -3.80 -7.54
C LEU A 70 11.39 -5.18 -7.33
N GLY A 71 12.02 -5.46 -6.17
CA GLY A 71 12.73 -6.71 -5.91
C GLY A 71 11.84 -7.95 -5.96
N PHE A 72 10.56 -7.81 -5.58
CA PHE A 72 9.55 -8.87 -5.68
C PHE A 72 8.63 -8.73 -6.90
N CYS A 73 8.78 -7.63 -7.65
CA CYS A 73 7.94 -7.34 -8.80
C CYS A 73 8.13 -8.42 -9.87
N GLY A 74 7.03 -8.88 -10.46
CA GLY A 74 7.08 -9.94 -11.45
C GLY A 74 5.83 -10.05 -12.29
N PRO A 75 5.89 -10.81 -13.40
CA PRO A 75 4.81 -10.86 -14.37
C PRO A 75 3.56 -11.52 -13.77
N ALA A 76 2.39 -10.98 -14.10
CA ALA A 76 1.11 -11.43 -13.56
C ALA A 76 0.71 -12.84 -14.01
N ASN A 77 1.27 -13.31 -15.12
CA ASN A 77 1.00 -14.65 -15.67
C ASN A 77 1.87 -15.75 -15.06
N ARG A 78 2.82 -15.42 -14.17
CA ARG A 78 3.61 -16.41 -13.43
C ARG A 78 3.20 -16.35 -11.96
N SER A 79 2.40 -17.33 -11.55
CA SER A 79 2.06 -17.47 -10.14
C SER A 79 3.31 -17.82 -9.32
N SER A 80 3.49 -17.11 -8.22
CA SER A 80 4.41 -17.48 -7.15
C SER A 80 3.56 -17.94 -5.97
N THR A 81 3.84 -19.13 -5.44
CA THR A 81 3.22 -19.61 -4.20
C THR A 81 3.95 -19.10 -2.96
N SER A 82 5.17 -18.59 -3.12
CA SER A 82 5.90 -17.93 -2.05
C SER A 82 5.22 -16.60 -1.71
N ILE A 83 5.00 -16.40 -0.41
CA ILE A 83 4.42 -15.19 0.18
C ILE A 83 5.57 -14.25 0.55
N TYR A 84 5.48 -13.00 0.13
CA TYR A 84 6.48 -11.96 0.37
C TYR A 84 5.83 -10.67 0.88
N GLY A 85 6.65 -9.76 1.37
CA GLY A 85 6.22 -8.41 1.71
C GLY A 85 5.61 -8.25 3.10
N ASN A 86 5.00 -7.09 3.31
CA ASN A 86 4.62 -6.62 4.66
C ASN A 86 3.20 -7.05 5.06
N LEU A 87 3.09 -7.93 6.05
CA LEU A 87 1.86 -8.66 6.42
C LEU A 87 0.55 -7.84 6.46
N PRO A 88 0.48 -6.64 7.08
CA PRO A 88 -0.73 -5.81 7.08
C PRO A 88 -1.23 -5.39 5.69
N TYR A 89 -0.37 -5.43 4.68
CA TYR A 89 -0.67 -5.02 3.29
C TYR A 89 -0.84 -6.21 2.35
N ILE A 90 -0.64 -7.45 2.83
CA ILE A 90 -0.79 -8.67 2.01
C ILE A 90 -2.28 -9.05 1.96
N ALA A 91 -2.78 -9.25 0.75
CA ALA A 91 -4.17 -9.65 0.52
C ALA A 91 -4.47 -11.05 1.12
N PRO A 92 -5.66 -11.27 1.69
CA PRO A 92 -6.02 -12.54 2.35
C PRO A 92 -5.92 -13.75 1.43
N GLU A 93 -6.21 -13.61 0.14
CA GLU A 93 -6.06 -14.68 -0.85
C GLU A 93 -4.60 -15.11 -1.04
N VAL A 94 -3.65 -14.17 -0.90
CA VAL A 94 -2.21 -14.45 -1.00
C VAL A 94 -1.75 -15.19 0.25
N ILE A 95 -2.17 -14.74 1.44
CA ILE A 95 -1.90 -15.42 2.72
C ILE A 95 -2.44 -16.86 2.68
N ASN A 96 -3.60 -17.05 2.05
CA ASN A 96 -4.21 -18.36 1.85
C ASN A 96 -3.64 -19.15 0.64
N GLY A 97 -2.45 -18.78 0.15
CA GLY A 97 -1.71 -19.53 -0.86
C GLY A 97 -2.27 -19.49 -2.28
N LYS A 98 -3.24 -18.62 -2.59
CA LYS A 98 -3.80 -18.49 -3.96
C LYS A 98 -2.88 -17.73 -4.92
N GLY A 99 -1.77 -17.18 -4.42
CA GLY A 99 -0.78 -16.44 -5.19
C GLY A 99 -1.18 -15.00 -5.46
N TYR A 100 -0.19 -14.20 -5.89
CA TYR A 100 -0.37 -12.78 -6.20
C TYR A 100 -1.12 -12.56 -7.51
N THR A 101 -1.95 -11.52 -7.53
CA THR A 101 -2.68 -11.04 -8.72
C THR A 101 -2.64 -9.51 -8.77
N PHE A 102 -3.14 -8.88 -9.83
CA PHE A 102 -3.36 -7.42 -9.81
C PHE A 102 -4.25 -7.00 -8.63
N LYS A 103 -5.26 -7.80 -8.28
CA LYS A 103 -6.18 -7.53 -7.18
C LYS A 103 -5.48 -7.53 -5.81
N SER A 104 -4.40 -8.29 -5.65
CA SER A 104 -3.65 -8.27 -4.39
C SER A 104 -2.88 -6.97 -4.19
N ASP A 105 -2.37 -6.34 -5.26
CA ASP A 105 -1.81 -4.99 -5.16
C ASP A 105 -2.90 -3.95 -4.85
N ILE A 106 -4.11 -4.12 -5.38
CA ILE A 106 -5.27 -3.24 -5.08
C ILE A 106 -5.67 -3.35 -3.60
N TYR A 107 -5.59 -4.54 -2.99
CA TYR A 107 -5.75 -4.68 -1.54
C TYR A 107 -4.72 -3.85 -0.77
N SER A 108 -3.44 -3.89 -1.19
CA SER A 108 -2.39 -3.07 -0.57
C SER A 108 -2.66 -1.56 -0.74
N ILE A 109 -3.26 -1.13 -1.85
CA ILE A 109 -3.72 0.26 -2.03
C ILE A 109 -4.78 0.62 -0.99
N ALA A 110 -5.77 -0.23 -0.71
CA ALA A 110 -6.77 0.04 0.31
C ALA A 110 -6.14 0.20 1.71
N MET A 111 -5.12 -0.60 2.02
CA MET A 111 -4.33 -0.47 3.26
C MET A 111 -3.52 0.83 3.30
N LEU A 112 -2.93 1.26 2.18
CA LEU A 112 -2.26 2.56 2.05
C LEU A 112 -3.24 3.73 2.19
N MET A 113 -4.44 3.63 1.63
CA MET A 113 -5.50 4.63 1.79
C MET A 113 -5.93 4.76 3.26
N TRP A 114 -6.03 3.63 3.98
CA TRP A 114 -6.25 3.64 5.42
C TRP A 114 -5.11 4.36 6.14
N GLU A 115 -3.86 3.99 5.88
CA GLU A 115 -2.70 4.65 6.50
C GLU A 115 -2.62 6.14 6.20
N ILE A 116 -2.93 6.57 4.97
CA ILE A 116 -3.01 7.98 4.59
C ILE A 116 -4.09 8.70 5.40
N SER A 117 -5.19 8.03 5.74
CA SER A 117 -6.27 8.61 6.55
C SER A 117 -5.89 8.74 8.02
N PHE A 118 -5.24 7.72 8.59
CA PHE A 118 -4.96 7.65 10.03
C PHE A 118 -3.55 8.08 10.44
N GLY A 119 -2.64 8.26 9.49
CA GLY A 119 -1.27 8.72 9.73
C GLY A 119 -0.32 7.68 10.32
N GLN A 120 -0.79 6.43 10.39
CA GLN A 120 -0.06 5.33 11.03
C GLN A 120 -0.28 4.02 10.25
N PRO A 121 0.70 3.10 10.24
CA PRO A 121 0.56 1.79 9.65
C PRO A 121 -0.72 1.04 10.08
N PRO A 122 -1.38 0.31 9.16
CA PRO A 122 -2.50 -0.56 9.48
C PRO A 122 -2.09 -1.59 10.54
N PHE A 123 -2.96 -1.83 11.50
CA PHE A 123 -2.74 -2.83 12.57
C PHE A 123 -1.48 -2.62 13.41
N MET A 124 -0.97 -1.38 13.57
CA MET A 124 0.23 -1.07 14.36
C MET A 124 0.29 -1.74 15.76
N ASN A 125 -0.87 -1.97 16.39
CA ASN A 125 -0.96 -2.55 17.73
C ASN A 125 -1.08 -4.09 17.75
N TYR A 126 -0.93 -4.77 16.61
CA TYR A 126 -0.98 -6.23 16.51
C TYR A 126 0.43 -6.81 16.41
N GLU A 127 0.63 -8.00 17.00
CA GLU A 127 1.82 -8.80 16.71
C GLU A 127 1.68 -9.41 15.32
N HIS A 128 2.69 -9.23 14.46
CA HIS A 128 2.66 -9.70 13.07
C HIS A 128 3.04 -11.18 12.95
N ASP A 129 2.28 -12.04 13.62
CA ASP A 129 2.50 -13.47 13.71
C ASP A 129 1.51 -14.29 12.84
N CYS A 130 1.55 -15.61 12.98
CA CYS A 130 0.64 -16.50 12.27
C CYS A 130 -0.83 -16.35 12.69
N ILE A 131 -1.09 -15.96 13.95
CA ILE A 131 -2.45 -15.72 14.43
C ILE A 131 -3.03 -14.49 13.73
N PHE A 132 -2.23 -13.43 13.61
CA PHE A 132 -2.64 -12.24 12.89
C PHE A 132 -2.90 -12.51 11.40
N ALA A 133 -2.07 -13.33 10.76
CA ALA A 133 -2.32 -13.78 9.38
C ALA A 133 -3.66 -14.52 9.24
N ILE A 134 -4.01 -15.40 10.19
CA ILE A 134 -5.32 -16.09 10.23
C ILE A 134 -6.45 -15.07 10.40
N ASN A 135 -6.31 -14.10 11.31
CA ASN A 135 -7.32 -13.06 11.51
C ASN A 135 -7.58 -12.24 10.23
N ILE A 136 -6.55 -11.96 9.41
CA ILE A 136 -6.72 -11.29 8.10
C ILE A 136 -7.54 -12.14 7.15
N ILE A 137 -7.26 -13.45 7.08
CA ILE A 137 -8.01 -14.42 6.30
C ILE A 137 -9.48 -14.46 6.75
N ASP A 138 -9.72 -14.45 8.06
CA ASP A 138 -11.05 -14.47 8.68
C ASP A 138 -11.80 -13.12 8.58
N GLY A 139 -11.18 -12.12 7.94
CA GLY A 139 -11.85 -10.88 7.56
C GLY A 139 -11.64 -9.72 8.52
N ILE A 140 -10.67 -9.77 9.44
CA ILE A 140 -10.33 -8.59 10.23
C ILE A 140 -9.89 -7.45 9.30
N ARG A 141 -10.39 -6.24 9.55
CA ARG A 141 -10.00 -5.03 8.80
C ARG A 141 -9.71 -3.90 9.79
N PRO A 142 -8.82 -2.95 9.43
CA PRO A 142 -8.63 -1.75 10.24
C PRO A 142 -9.95 -0.98 10.37
N LYS A 143 -10.23 -0.44 11.55
CA LYS A 143 -11.48 0.28 11.81
C LYS A 143 -11.49 1.61 11.04
N ILE A 144 -12.61 1.92 10.40
CA ILE A 144 -12.86 3.21 9.74
C ILE A 144 -13.80 4.03 10.62
N ILE A 145 -13.37 5.22 11.06
CA ILE A 145 -14.19 6.16 11.86
C ILE A 145 -14.85 7.21 10.95
N SER A 146 -15.84 7.94 11.47
CA SER A 146 -16.79 8.77 10.70
C SER A 146 -16.21 10.02 10.03
N GLU A 147 -14.94 10.34 10.22
CA GLU A 147 -14.32 11.59 9.72
C GLU A 147 -13.80 11.48 8.28
N ILE A 148 -13.90 10.30 7.65
CA ILE A 148 -13.48 10.05 6.27
C ILE A 148 -14.61 10.39 5.29
N PRO A 149 -14.36 11.16 4.21
CA PRO A 149 -15.31 11.41 3.13
C PRO A 149 -15.91 10.12 2.60
N SER A 150 -17.23 10.12 2.38
CA SER A 150 -18.01 8.94 1.99
C SER A 150 -17.45 8.21 0.77
N GLU A 151 -17.04 8.96 -0.24
CA GLU A 151 -16.52 8.47 -1.51
C GLU A 151 -15.15 7.80 -1.32
N PHE A 152 -14.31 8.38 -0.46
CA PHE A 152 -13.00 7.80 -0.13
C PHE A 152 -13.16 6.54 0.70
N LYS A 153 -14.08 6.55 1.67
CA LYS A 153 -14.43 5.38 2.47
C LYS A 153 -14.97 4.24 1.61
N SER A 154 -15.90 4.52 0.69
CA SER A 154 -16.48 3.52 -0.20
C SER A 154 -15.47 2.87 -1.14
N LEU A 155 -14.35 3.54 -1.43
CA LEU A 155 -13.28 2.97 -2.26
C LEU A 155 -12.34 2.05 -1.46
N MET A 156 -12.30 2.20 -0.13
CA MET A 156 -11.49 1.36 0.76
C MET A 156 -12.21 0.07 1.20
N GLU A 157 -13.54 0.07 1.22
CA GLU A 157 -14.39 -1.07 1.63
C GLU A 157 -14.54 -2.11 0.51
#